data_AF-A0A6P1NKX8-F1
#
_entry.id   AF-A0A6P1NKX8-F1
#
_cell.length_a   1.000
_cell.length_b   1.000
_cell.length_c   1.000
_cell.angle_alpha   90.00
_cell.angle_beta   90.00
_cell.angle_gamma   90.00
#
_symmetry.space_group_name_H-M   'P 1'
#
loop_
_entity.id
_entity.type
_entity.pdbx_description
1 polymer ?
#
loop_
_entity_poly.entity_id
_entity_poly.type
_entity_poly.pdbx_seq_one_letter_code
_entity_poly.pdbx_strand_id
1 'polypeptide(L)' 'MLKEFWESAPTSYKVLVFGAMGLIGVGIILNLVGNTTNNRDLAMASLAVIGLGLVLHIVGIVVRGQTIRKNLKR' A
#
# COMPACT_ATOMS: atom_id res chain seq x y z
N MET A 1 18.72 -11.86 -3.77
CA MET A 1 18.40 -10.42 -3.66
C MET A 1 17.03 -10.13 -3.06
N LEU A 2 15.90 -10.54 -3.65
CA LEU A 2 14.56 -10.23 -3.08
C LEU A 2 14.29 -10.89 -1.71
N LYS A 3 14.65 -12.18 -1.57
CA LYS A 3 14.51 -12.89 -0.28
C LYS A 3 15.24 -12.16 0.86
N GLU A 4 16.48 -11.79 0.61
CA GLU A 4 17.39 -11.13 1.56
C GLU A 4 16.94 -9.71 1.92
N PHE A 5 16.39 -8.99 0.95
CA PHE A 5 15.72 -7.71 1.16
C PHE A 5 14.52 -7.86 2.10
N TRP A 6 13.67 -8.86 1.87
CA TRP A 6 12.52 -9.10 2.71
C TRP A 6 12.91 -9.67 4.07
N GLU A 7 13.94 -10.48 4.22
CA GLU A 7 14.39 -10.95 5.54
C GLU A 7 14.92 -9.81 6.42
N SER A 8 15.71 -8.90 5.86
CA SER A 8 16.29 -7.76 6.58
C SER A 8 15.33 -6.59 6.83
N ALA A 9 14.19 -6.56 6.14
CA ALA A 9 13.24 -5.45 6.26
C ALA A 9 12.47 -5.47 7.60
N PRO A 10 12.18 -4.30 8.19
CA PRO A 10 11.36 -4.20 9.40
C PRO A 10 9.96 -4.77 9.21
N THR A 11 9.42 -5.45 10.23
CA THR A 11 8.06 -6.02 10.20
C THR A 11 7.00 -4.95 9.91
N SER A 12 7.15 -3.75 10.48
CA SER A 12 6.26 -2.61 10.22
C SER A 12 6.21 -2.20 8.75
N TYR A 13 7.37 -2.17 8.07
CA TYR A 13 7.45 -1.89 6.64
C TYR A 13 6.71 -2.95 5.82
N LYS A 14 6.88 -4.23 6.16
CA LYS A 14 6.21 -5.34 5.45
C LYS A 14 4.70 -5.23 5.55
N VAL A 15 4.18 -5.06 6.77
CA VAL A 15 2.74 -4.96 7.02
C VAL A 15 2.14 -3.77 6.25
N LEU A 16 2.81 -2.61 6.26
CA LEU A 16 2.35 -1.44 5.52
C LEU A 16 2.34 -1.66 4.01
N VAL A 17 3.41 -2.23 3.44
CA VAL A 17 3.50 -2.44 2.00
C VAL A 17 2.50 -3.50 1.52
N PHE A 18 2.40 -4.63 2.20
CA PHE A 18 1.45 -5.68 1.82
C PHE A 18 0.00 -5.24 2.04
N GLY A 19 -0.27 -4.51 3.12
CA GLY A 19 -1.58 -3.90 3.36
C GLY A 19 -1.95 -2.88 2.29
N ALA A 20 -1.02 -2.00 1.90
CA ALA A 20 -1.20 -1.04 0.82
C ALA A 20 -1.49 -1.72 -0.52
N MET A 21 -0.72 -2.76 -0.88
CA MET A 21 -0.94 -3.54 -2.10
C MET A 21 -2.31 -4.24 -2.09
N GLY A 22 -2.72 -4.79 -0.95
CA GLY A 22 -4.05 -5.39 -0.77
C GLY A 22 -5.17 -4.37 -0.97
N LEU A 23 -5.08 -3.20 -0.34
CA LEU A 23 -6.08 -2.13 -0.49
C LEU A 23 -6.18 -1.61 -1.92
N ILE A 24 -5.05 -1.40 -2.60
CA ILE A 24 -5.05 -0.99 -4.01
C ILE A 24 -5.71 -2.07 -4.86
N GLY A 25 -5.38 -3.35 -4.65
CA GLY A 25 -6.00 -4.47 -5.37
C GLY A 25 -7.52 -4.52 -5.17
N VAL A 26 -8.00 -4.40 -3.93
CA VAL A 26 -9.44 -4.34 -3.63
C VAL A 26 -10.09 -3.13 -4.30
N GLY A 27 -9.44 -1.97 -4.25
CA GLY A 27 -9.92 -0.75 -4.90
C GLY A 27 -10.05 -0.90 -6.41
N ILE A 28 -9.10 -1.56 -7.08
CA ILE A 28 -9.18 -1.84 -8.52
C ILE A 28 -10.36 -2.77 -8.83
N ILE A 29 -10.58 -3.82 -8.03
CA ILE A 29 -11.72 -4.73 -8.20
C ILE A 29 -13.05 -3.98 -8.06
N LEU A 30 -13.17 -3.14 -7.02
CA LEU A 30 -14.37 -2.32 -6.81
C LEU A 30 -14.59 -1.34 -7.97
N ASN A 31 -13.52 -0.76 -8.51
CA ASN A 31 -13.60 0.13 -9.67
C ASN A 31 -14.12 -0.61 -10.90
N LEU A 32 -13.59 -1.81 -11.15
CA LEU A 32 -14.02 -2.65 -12.26
C LEU A 32 -15.51 -2.99 -12.14
N VAL A 33 -15.95 -3.46 -10.96
CA VAL A 33 -17.36 -3.78 -10.70
C VAL A 33 -18.25 -2.54 -10.82
N GLY A 34 -17.83 -1.40 -10.29
CA GLY A 34 -18.57 -0.15 -10.40
C GLY A 34 -18.77 0.30 -11.85
N ASN A 35 -17.73 0.18 -12.69
CA ASN A 35 -17.82 0.53 -14.10
C ASN A 35 -18.64 -0.48 -14.92
N THR A 36 -18.49 -1.79 -14.66
CA THR A 36 -19.27 -2.81 -15.40
C THR A 36 -20.76 -2.76 -15.04
N THR A 37 -21.11 -2.34 -13.82
CA THR A 37 -22.50 -2.20 -13.37
C THR A 37 -23.08 -0.79 -13.59
N ASN A 38 -22.32 0.14 -14.20
CA ASN A 38 -22.69 1.56 -14.32
C ASN A 38 -23.04 2.24 -12.97
N ASN A 39 -22.48 1.73 -11.87
CA ASN A 39 -22.67 2.27 -10.53
C ASN A 39 -21.59 3.31 -10.21
N ARG A 40 -21.93 4.59 -10.42
CA ARG A 40 -21.04 5.73 -10.17
C ARG A 40 -20.60 5.86 -8.72
N ASP A 41 -21.47 5.55 -7.76
CA ASP A 41 -21.13 5.65 -6.34
C ASP A 41 -20.08 4.63 -5.95
N LEU A 42 -20.21 3.40 -6.48
CA LEU A 42 -19.23 2.34 -6.27
C LEU A 42 -17.88 2.67 -6.93
N ALA A 43 -17.91 3.25 -8.13
CA ALA A 43 -16.69 3.73 -8.80
C ALA A 43 -16.01 4.86 -8.00
N MET A 44 -16.77 5.78 -7.42
CA MET A 44 -16.20 6.85 -6.56
C MET A 44 -15.66 6.31 -5.24
N ALA A 45 -16.36 5.37 -4.60
CA ALA A 45 -15.87 4.71 -3.40
C ALA A 45 -14.56 3.95 -3.66
N SER A 46 -14.44 3.31 -4.83
CA SER A 46 -13.22 2.61 -5.23
C SER A 46 -11.99 3.53 -5.31
N LEU A 47 -12.17 4.78 -5.77
CA LEU A 47 -11.13 5.80 -5.83
C LEU A 47 -10.60 6.15 -4.44
N ALA A 48 -11.48 6.27 -3.44
CA ALA A 48 -11.07 6.51 -2.06
C ALA A 48 -10.24 5.34 -1.50
N VAL A 49 -10.63 4.08 -1.80
CA VAL A 49 -9.90 2.88 -1.36
C VAL A 49 -8.51 2.80 -2.00
N ILE A 50 -8.40 3.07 -3.30
CA ILE A 50 -7.11 3.14 -4.01
C ILE A 50 -6.26 4.27 -3.42
N GLY A 51 -6.83 5.45 -3.19
CA GLY A 51 -6.16 6.59 -2.57
C GLY A 51 -5.57 6.26 -1.20
N LEU A 52 -6.35 5.60 -0.33
CA LEU A 52 -5.88 5.13 0.98
C LEU A 52 -4.72 4.14 0.85
N GLY A 53 -4.80 3.21 -0.10
CA GLY A 53 -3.73 2.27 -0.39
C GLY A 53 -2.44 2.96 -0.84
N LEU A 54 -2.53 3.99 -1.68
CA LEU A 54 -1.38 4.80 -2.11
C LEU A 54 -0.75 5.57 -0.93
N VAL A 55 -1.57 6.17 -0.07
CA VAL A 55 -1.09 6.87 1.13
C VAL A 55 -0.33 5.91 2.05
N LEU A 56 -0.88 4.73 2.33
CA LEU A 56 -0.20 3.70 3.12
C LEU A 56 1.11 3.24 2.47
N HIS A 57 1.15 3.18 1.14
CA HIS A 57 2.36 2.83 0.41
C HIS A 57 3.47 3.86 0.64
N ILE A 58 3.14 5.15 0.57
CA ILE A 58 4.07 6.25 0.84
C ILE A 58 4.55 6.20 2.29
N VAL A 59 3.65 5.99 3.25
CA VAL A 59 3.99 5.84 4.67
C VAL A 59 4.98 4.69 4.88
N GLY A 60 4.78 3.55 4.20
CA GLY A 60 5.73 2.44 4.21
C GLY A 60 7.15 2.87 3.80
N ILE A 61 7.28 3.63 2.73
CA ILE A 61 8.58 4.15 2.26
C ILE A 61 9.22 5.06 3.32
N VAL A 62 8.44 5.94 3.95
CA VAL A 62 8.93 6.83 5.01
C VAL A 62 9.41 6.05 6.23
N VAL A 63 8.63 5.05 6.70
CA VAL A 63 9.00 4.19 7.84
C VAL A 63 10.30 3.44 7.58
N ARG A 64 10.49 2.94 6.36
CA ARG A 64 11.74 2.30 5.95
C ARG A 64 12.90 3.29 5.94
N GLY A 65 12.71 4.49 5.37
CA GLY A 65 13.73 5.54 5.35
C GLY A 65 14.15 5.99 6.76
N GLN A 66 13.19 6.14 7.68
CA GLN A 66 13.46 6.46 9.08
C GLN A 66 14.26 5.34 9.77
N THR A 67 13.94 4.08 9.50
CA THR A 67 14.65 2.93 10.06
C THR A 67 16.11 2.89 9.58
N ILE A 68 16.34 3.09 8.28
CA ILE A 68 17.70 3.17 7.71
C ILE A 68 18.47 4.32 8.35
N ARG A 69 17.88 5.51 8.45
CA ARG A 69 18.49 6.68 9.09
C ARG A 69 18.86 6.43 10.56
N LYS A 70 18.02 5.72 11.30
CA LYS A 70 18.28 5.36 12.71
C LYS A 70 19.45 4.38 12.84
N ASN A 71 19.58 3.42 11.92
CA ASN A 71 20.68 2.47 11.92
C ASN A 71 22.03 3.09 11.50
N LEU A 72 22.02 4.10 10.61
CA LEU A 72 23.24 4.82 10.20
C LEU A 72 23.79 5.79 11.25
N LYS A 73 22.99 6.18 12.24
CA LYS A 73 23.40 7.05 13.35
C LYS A 73 23.95 6.30 14.56
N ARG A 74 23.99 4.97 14.52
CA ARG A 74 24.66 4.12 15.51
C ARG A 74 26.03 3.73 14.98
#